data_AF-A0A6A5V225-F1
#
_entry.id   AF-A0A6A5V225-F1
#
_cell.length_a   1.000
_cell.length_b   1.000
_cell.length_c   1.000
_cell.angle_alpha   90.00
_cell.angle_beta   90.00
_cell.angle_gamma   90.00
#
_symmetry.space_group_name_H-M   'P 1'
#
loop_
_entity.id
_entity.type
_entity.pdbx_description
1 polymer ?
#
loop_
_entity_poly.entity_id
_entity_poly.type
_entity_poly.pdbx_seq_one_letter_code
_entity_poly.pdbx_strand_id
1 'polypeptide(L)'
;NDLLHTEIQGLTKALQVKKKQQKKSKPLDLQQRKEYHSGAVFWSPRKLREARVRESVMDKEKEKVELEKAHKKAETALAKLRQLQEKKERERLRAEKREEKERIVAEKK
;
A
#
# COMPACT_ATOMS: atom_id res chain seq x y z
N ASN A 1 46.49 -13.94 7.14
CA ASN A 1 45.21 -13.21 7.01
C ASN A 1 44.18 -14.00 6.21
N ASP A 2 44.59 -14.93 5.35
CA ASP A 2 43.68 -15.64 4.44
C ASP A 2 42.67 -16.56 5.13
N LEU A 3 43.07 -17.21 6.24
CA LEU A 3 42.19 -18.05 7.05
C LEU A 3 40.97 -17.26 7.58
N LEU A 4 41.21 -16.04 8.05
CA LEU A 4 40.16 -15.17 8.56
C LEU A 4 39.18 -14.77 7.44
N HIS A 5 39.70 -14.53 6.23
CA HIS A 5 38.87 -14.21 5.07
C HIS A 5 38.02 -15.42 4.62
N THR A 6 38.56 -16.63 4.65
CA THR A 6 37.81 -17.84 4.27
C THR A 6 36.72 -18.17 5.28
N GLU A 7 36.98 -17.99 6.57
CA GLU A 7 35.97 -18.16 7.64
C GLU A 7 34.83 -17.15 7.50
N ILE A 8 35.14 -15.86 7.31
CA ILE A 8 34.14 -14.81 7.10
C ILE A 8 33.30 -15.12 5.85
N GLN A 9 33.92 -15.59 4.76
CA GLN A 9 33.22 -16.00 3.56
C GLN A 9 32.33 -17.24 3.78
N GLY A 10 32.76 -18.20 4.58
CA GLY A 10 31.96 -19.37 4.96
C GLY A 10 30.74 -18.98 5.78
N LEU A 11 30.93 -18.12 6.79
CA LEU A 11 29.86 -17.62 7.66
C LEU A 11 28.82 -16.81 6.89
N THR A 12 29.26 -15.92 6.00
CA THR A 12 28.35 -15.13 5.16
C THR A 12 27.53 -16.01 4.21
N LYS A 13 28.14 -17.02 3.58
CA LYS A 13 27.43 -18.01 2.76
C LYS A 13 26.42 -18.81 3.58
N ALA A 14 26.80 -19.29 4.77
CA ALA A 14 25.91 -20.02 5.66
C ALA A 14 24.70 -19.17 6.10
N LEU A 15 24.93 -17.88 6.40
CA LEU A 15 23.88 -16.94 6.75
C LEU A 15 22.94 -16.69 5.57
N GLN A 16 23.47 -16.53 4.36
CA GLN A 16 22.66 -16.39 3.14
C GLN A 16 21.79 -17.63 2.88
N VAL A 17 22.34 -18.84 3.06
CA VAL A 17 21.59 -20.10 2.92
C VAL A 17 20.46 -20.18 3.95
N LYS A 18 20.75 -19.88 5.22
CA LYS A 18 19.72 -19.85 6.28
C LYS A 18 18.62 -18.84 5.96
N LYS A 19 18.97 -17.64 5.46
CA LYS A 19 17.98 -16.62 5.04
C LYS A 19 17.12 -17.11 3.87
N LYS A 20 17.70 -17.79 2.89
CA LYS A 20 16.96 -18.41 1.77
C LYS A 20 16.06 -19.56 2.21
N GLN A 21 16.42 -20.29 3.27
CA GLN A 21 15.64 -21.41 3.80
C GLN A 21 14.42 -20.96 4.62
N GLN A 22 14.40 -19.72 5.13
CA GLN A 22 13.24 -19.15 5.82
C GLN A 22 12.07 -18.80 4.89
N LYS A 23 11.84 -19.58 3.82
CA LYS A 23 10.59 -19.49 3.06
C LYS A 23 9.48 -20.05 3.93
N LYS A 24 8.83 -19.18 4.69
CA LYS A 24 7.49 -19.48 5.22
C LYS A 24 6.57 -19.62 4.00
N SER A 25 6.34 -20.84 3.56
CA SER A 25 5.31 -21.11 2.56
C SER A 25 3.96 -20.77 3.20
N LYS A 26 3.21 -19.89 2.55
CA LYS A 26 1.79 -19.76 2.89
C LYS A 26 1.10 -21.05 2.44
N PRO A 27 0.30 -21.70 3.29
CA PRO A 27 -0.46 -22.86 2.87
C PRO A 27 -1.45 -22.43 1.79
N LEU A 28 -1.52 -23.20 0.72
CA LEU A 28 -2.47 -22.95 -0.35
C LEU A 28 -3.88 -23.38 0.13
N ASP A 29 -4.88 -22.51 -0.04
CA ASP A 29 -6.24 -22.80 0.41
C ASP A 29 -6.94 -23.82 -0.52
N LEU A 30 -6.73 -25.10 -0.20
CA LEU A 30 -7.35 -26.22 -0.88
C LEU A 30 -8.71 -26.52 -0.23
N GLN A 31 -9.80 -26.13 -0.88
CA GLN A 31 -11.15 -26.38 -0.36
C GLN A 31 -11.51 -27.87 -0.43
N GLN A 32 -11.74 -28.49 0.73
CA GLN A 32 -12.20 -29.87 0.84
C GLN A 32 -13.71 -29.96 0.55
N ARG A 33 -14.13 -30.99 -0.18
CA ARG A 33 -15.56 -31.31 -0.31
C ARG A 33 -16.03 -31.97 0.98
N LYS A 34 -17.10 -31.44 1.58
CA LYS A 34 -17.69 -31.92 2.84
C LYS A 34 -18.23 -33.35 2.78
N GLU A 35 -18.38 -33.91 1.58
CA GLU A 35 -19.02 -35.21 1.35
C GLU A 35 -18.15 -36.39 1.79
N TYR A 36 -16.82 -36.26 1.75
CA TYR A 36 -15.88 -37.31 2.12
C TYR A 36 -15.36 -37.11 3.55
N HIS A 37 -15.79 -37.99 4.46
CA HIS A 37 -15.39 -38.02 5.88
C HIS A 37 -14.31 -39.08 6.16
N SER A 38 -13.38 -39.31 5.23
CA SER A 38 -12.24 -40.20 5.47
C SER A 38 -11.05 -39.43 6.06
N GLY A 39 -10.26 -40.09 6.91
CA GLY A 39 -9.13 -39.46 7.62
C GLY A 39 -7.95 -39.02 6.73
N ALA A 40 -7.94 -39.39 5.44
CA ALA A 40 -6.91 -38.99 4.48
C ALA A 40 -7.51 -38.16 3.33
N VAL A 41 -7.01 -36.94 3.15
CA VAL A 41 -7.43 -36.01 2.09
C VAL A 41 -6.44 -36.08 0.92
N PHE A 42 -6.86 -36.70 -0.18
CA PHE A 42 -6.04 -36.75 -1.40
C PHE A 42 -6.33 -35.53 -2.30
N TRP A 43 -5.29 -34.78 -2.65
CA TRP A 43 -5.40 -33.62 -3.53
C TRP A 43 -5.03 -33.98 -4.96
N SER A 44 -5.98 -33.83 -5.88
CA SER A 44 -5.67 -33.95 -7.30
C SER A 44 -4.86 -32.73 -7.79
N PRO A 45 -3.95 -32.88 -8.76
CA PRO A 45 -3.19 -31.77 -9.34
C PRO A 45 -4.06 -30.60 -9.84
N ARG A 46 -5.29 -30.91 -10.27
CA ARG A 46 -6.29 -29.91 -10.65
C ARG A 46 -6.67 -28.99 -9.49
N LYS A 47 -6.84 -29.53 -8.27
CA LYS A 47 -7.19 -28.74 -7.08
C LYS A 47 -6.09 -27.76 -6.69
N LEU A 48 -4.83 -28.14 -6.87
CA LEU A 48 -3.70 -27.23 -6.67
C LEU A 48 -3.73 -26.06 -7.66
N ARG A 49 -4.06 -26.32 -8.94
CA ARG A 49 -4.19 -25.24 -9.94
C ARG A 49 -5.35 -24.30 -9.60
N GLU A 50 -6.51 -24.86 -9.25
CA GLU A 50 -7.69 -24.07 -8.87
C GLU A 50 -7.39 -23.13 -7.68
N ALA A 51 -6.71 -23.63 -6.65
CA ALA A 51 -6.38 -22.81 -5.49
C ALA A 51 -5.35 -21.71 -5.80
N ARG A 52 -4.36 -21.97 -6.67
CA ARG A 52 -3.42 -20.92 -7.15
C ARG A 52 -4.13 -19.83 -7.95
N VAL A 53 -5.08 -20.20 -8.80
CA VAL A 53 -5.87 -19.22 -9.57
C VAL A 53 -6.66 -18.35 -8.60
N ARG A 54 -7.30 -18.92 -7.58
CA ARG A 54 -8.02 -18.15 -6.55
C ARG A 54 -7.10 -17.19 -5.80
N GLU A 55 -5.94 -17.66 -5.35
CA GLU A 55 -4.96 -16.80 -4.67
C GLU A 55 -4.59 -15.60 -5.56
N SER A 56 -4.34 -15.84 -6.85
CA SER A 56 -4.03 -14.75 -7.80
C SER A 56 -5.18 -13.75 -7.98
N VAL A 57 -6.44 -14.20 -7.88
CA VAL A 57 -7.61 -13.32 -7.96
C VAL A 57 -7.73 -12.50 -6.68
N MET A 58 -7.61 -13.13 -5.51
CA MET A 58 -7.67 -12.44 -4.22
C MET A 58 -6.56 -11.39 -4.09
N ASP A 59 -5.36 -11.68 -4.56
CA ASP A 59 -4.25 -10.73 -4.51
C ASP A 59 -4.50 -9.53 -5.43
N LYS A 60 -4.98 -9.76 -6.65
CA LYS A 60 -5.39 -8.66 -7.56
C LYS A 60 -6.52 -7.81 -6.97
N GLU A 61 -7.49 -8.43 -6.30
CA GLU A 61 -8.57 -7.70 -5.64
C GLU A 61 -8.06 -6.84 -4.48
N LYS A 62 -7.16 -7.37 -3.65
CA LYS A 62 -6.51 -6.61 -2.58
C LYS A 62 -5.72 -5.43 -3.13
N GLU A 63 -4.92 -5.65 -4.17
CA GLU A 63 -4.16 -4.60 -4.85
C GLU A 63 -5.09 -3.49 -5.37
N LYS A 64 -6.19 -3.85 -6.03
CA LYS A 64 -7.20 -2.88 -6.49
C LYS A 64 -7.79 -2.08 -5.34
N VAL A 65 -8.16 -2.74 -4.24
CA VAL A 65 -8.70 -2.07 -3.05
C VAL A 65 -7.69 -1.11 -2.43
N GLU A 66 -6.42 -1.49 -2.37
CA GLU A 66 -5.35 -0.61 -1.87
C GLU A 66 -5.13 0.60 -2.78
N LEU A 67 -5.11 0.39 -4.10
CA LEU A 67 -5.04 1.46 -5.09
C LEU A 67 -6.22 2.43 -4.96
N GLU A 68 -7.45 1.92 -4.88
CA GLU A 68 -8.64 2.76 -4.69
C GLU A 68 -8.57 3.57 -3.39
N LYS A 69 -8.10 2.98 -2.30
CA LYS A 69 -7.88 3.70 -1.04
C LYS A 69 -6.83 4.80 -1.20
N ALA A 70 -5.75 4.54 -1.93
CA ALA A 70 -4.72 5.54 -2.21
C ALA A 70 -5.28 6.68 -3.07
N HIS A 71 -6.05 6.38 -4.13
CA HIS A 71 -6.71 7.39 -4.96
C HIS A 71 -7.67 8.27 -4.15
N LYS A 72 -8.54 7.68 -3.33
CA LYS A 72 -9.45 8.45 -2.45
C LYS A 72 -8.70 9.37 -1.48
N LYS A 73 -7.56 8.91 -0.94
CA LYS A 73 -6.70 9.75 -0.09
C LYS A 73 -6.07 10.90 -0.88
N ALA A 74 -5.63 10.66 -2.10
CA ALA A 74 -5.06 11.69 -2.97
C ALA A 74 -6.12 12.75 -3.35
N GLU A 75 -7.33 12.32 -3.75
CA GLU A 75 -8.43 13.21 -4.10
C GLU A 75 -8.84 14.10 -2.92
N THR A 76 -8.98 13.52 -1.73
CA THR A 76 -9.33 14.29 -0.53
C THR A 76 -8.24 15.27 -0.13
N ALA A 77 -6.96 14.92 -0.30
CA ALA A 77 -5.85 15.84 -0.07
C ALA A 77 -5.86 17.00 -1.09
N LEU A 78 -6.09 16.71 -2.37
CA LEU A 78 -6.20 17.72 -3.42
C LEU A 78 -7.37 18.67 -3.17
N ALA A 79 -8.54 18.13 -2.79
CA ALA A 79 -9.71 18.93 -2.44
C ALA A 79 -9.43 19.89 -1.26
N LYS A 80 -8.72 19.42 -0.23
CA LYS A 80 -8.30 20.27 0.90
C LYS A 80 -7.35 21.38 0.47
N LEU A 81 -6.36 21.07 -0.38
CA LEU A 81 -5.44 22.06 -0.92
C LEU A 81 -6.17 23.15 -1.69
N ARG A 82 -7.12 22.76 -2.55
CA ARG A 82 -7.96 23.69 -3.30
C ARG A 82 -8.78 24.59 -2.38
N GLN A 83 -9.42 24.02 -1.36
CA GLN A 83 -10.18 24.81 -0.37
C GLN A 83 -9.29 25.82 0.37
N LEU A 84 -8.04 25.45 0.69
CA LEU A 84 -7.09 26.37 1.31
C LEU A 84 -6.68 27.51 0.36
N GLN A 85 -6.48 27.23 -0.93
CA GLN A 85 -6.20 28.24 -1.94
C GLN A 85 -7.38 29.22 -2.07
N GLU A 86 -8.60 28.71 -2.21
CA GLU A 86 -9.81 29.53 -2.32
C GLU A 86 -10.02 30.40 -1.06
N LYS A 87 -9.73 29.88 0.14
CA LYS A 87 -9.78 30.68 1.37
C LYS A 87 -8.75 31.81 1.37
N LYS A 88 -7.50 31.52 0.99
CA LYS A 88 -6.43 32.52 0.90
C LYS A 88 -6.78 33.62 -0.11
N GLU A 89 -7.32 33.26 -1.27
CA GLU A 89 -7.77 34.25 -2.27
C GLU A 89 -8.90 35.12 -1.74
N ARG A 90 -9.90 34.53 -1.06
CA ARG A 90 -10.97 35.30 -0.42
C ARG A 90 -10.46 36.26 0.64
N GLU A 91 -9.46 35.88 1.42
CA GLU A 91 -8.82 36.75 2.40
C GLU A 91 -8.07 37.90 1.75
N ARG A 92 -7.30 37.64 0.68
CA ARG A 92 -6.62 38.67 -0.11
C ARG A 92 -7.60 39.70 -0.67
N LEU A 93 -8.67 39.25 -1.32
CA LEU A 93 -9.72 40.13 -1.84
C LEU A 93 -10.40 40.95 -0.74
N ARG A 94 -10.54 40.40 0.47
CA ARG A 94 -11.09 41.15 1.61
C ARG A 94 -10.10 42.18 2.16
N ALA A 95 -8.81 41.87 2.18
CA ALA A 95 -7.76 42.79 2.59
C ALA A 95 -7.66 43.97 1.61
N GLU A 96 -7.60 43.70 0.31
CA GLU A 96 -7.60 44.73 -0.75
C GLU A 96 -8.83 45.65 -0.63
N LYS A 97 -10.04 45.07 -0.46
CA LYS A 97 -11.25 45.87 -0.24
C LYS A 97 -11.24 46.70 1.04
N ARG A 98 -10.52 46.28 2.08
CA ARG A 98 -10.36 47.08 3.32
C ARG A 98 -9.38 48.22 3.09
N GLU A 99 -8.25 47.94 2.46
CA GLU A 99 -7.25 48.96 2.11
C GLU A 99 -7.81 50.02 1.17
N GLU A 100 -8.59 49.65 0.15
CA GLU A 100 -9.26 50.61 -0.74
C GLU A 100 -10.25 51.50 0.02
N LYS A 101 -11.04 50.92 0.94
CA LYS A 101 -11.95 51.69 1.79
C LYS A 101 -11.19 52.66 2.70
N GLU A 102 -10.08 52.23 3.28
CA GLU A 102 -9.22 53.08 4.12
C GLU A 102 -8.61 54.22 3.31
N ARG A 103 -8.15 53.97 2.08
CA ARG A 103 -7.65 55.01 1.17
C ARG A 103 -8.74 56.03 0.80
N ILE A 104 -9.94 55.58 0.46
CA ILE A 104 -11.07 56.48 0.14
C ILE A 104 -11.48 57.32 1.38
N VAL A 105 -11.43 56.73 2.58
CA VAL A 105 -11.71 57.47 3.83
C VAL A 105 -10.62 58.48 4.13
N ALA A 106 -9.34 58.14 3.90
CA ALA A 106 -8.22 59.06 4.09
C ALA A 106 -8.22 60.23 3.08
N GLU A 107 -8.67 60.00 1.85
CA GLU A 107 -8.77 61.04 0.81
C GLU A 107 -9.97 61.97 1.01
N LYS A 108 -11.03 61.51 1.68
CA LYS A 108 -12.24 62.32 1.99
C LYS A 108 -12.14 63.14 3.28
N LYS A 109 -11.02 63.06 4.01
CA LYS A 109 -10.83 63.68 5.33
C LYS A 109 -9.77 64.78 5.26
#